data_AF-A0A8S0W792-F1
#
_entry.id   AF-A0A8S0W792-F1
#
_cell.length_a   1.000
_cell.length_b   1.000
_cell.length_c   1.000
_cell.angle_alpha   90.00
_cell.angle_beta   90.00
_cell.angle_gamma   90.00
#
_symmetry.space_group_name_H-M   'P 1'
#
loop_
_entity.id
_entity.type
_entity.pdbx_description
1 polymer ?
#
loop_
_entity_poly.entity_id
_entity_poly.type
_entity_poly.pdbx_seq_one_letter_code
_entity_poly.pdbx_strand_id
1 'polypeptide(L)'
;MGTYSKENVASPVSSLPVEILILIFDIYLSRGPVFEDEFHGYYDGYLNSRCSPLILMQVCSHWRAIALATPSLWTFICPSYNPIRYIRHWLAICPKYPLDLQLANRAIEDVPRGYVYAVFNLFTKEAHRWRSLSIDFDHDVAEGFVKLLQSDRTVPLLLEDLKIEAFQLDHMVPVSTFHAIAALLSRLKALRRLIWVDSRGEGPLHGIPWSQLKTVTIKLPSSLEDIFSYLSQCTSATQVEFCTETPLQPQKTRLPSHRLPPLTLPHLTSIRLSRGCDPMWLLQHFTMPSLQHLEIGVLRRNQPFLEEFVKRSPHLHTLIVDERYHEDYDLYVDQVPVSDHEIIAYLTNPSLRAIPRVGIDLTYAKERTLALIQQRLDAHRPLPPLLCWRPSLYQRLVGWWDKLDPTFDALLFSYKEGSVEFSPEYEFDDSDCLS
;
A
#
# COMPACT_ATOMS: atom_id res chain seq x y z
N MET A 1 -16.90 27.73 43.86
CA MET A 1 -18.20 27.02 43.91
C MET A 1 -18.98 27.42 42.67
N GLY A 2 -18.92 26.59 41.63
CA GLY A 2 -19.61 26.84 40.36
C GLY A 2 -20.94 26.12 40.33
N THR A 3 -21.99 26.84 39.95
CA THR A 3 -23.32 26.30 39.66
C THR A 3 -23.24 25.47 38.37
N TYR A 4 -23.18 24.15 38.50
CA TYR A 4 -23.43 23.23 37.40
C TYR A 4 -24.90 23.39 36.96
N SER A 5 -25.13 23.77 35.70
CA SER A 5 -26.46 23.76 35.08
C SER A 5 -27.04 22.35 35.13
N LYS A 6 -28.28 22.24 35.61
CA LYS A 6 -29.09 21.00 35.72
C LYS A 6 -29.60 20.47 34.37
N GLU A 7 -29.22 21.06 33.24
CA GLU A 7 -29.81 20.73 31.92
C GLU A 7 -29.18 19.51 31.22
N ASN A 8 -28.03 19.00 31.67
CA ASN A 8 -27.38 17.85 31.03
C ASN A 8 -27.97 16.47 31.38
N VAL A 9 -28.97 16.39 32.25
CA VAL A 9 -29.58 15.11 32.68
C VAL A 9 -30.60 14.57 31.66
N ALA A 10 -31.02 15.38 30.69
CA ALA A 10 -32.08 15.03 29.73
C ALA A 10 -31.61 14.79 28.29
N SER A 11 -30.29 14.68 28.04
CA SER A 11 -29.81 14.37 26.68
C SER A 11 -29.98 12.87 26.39
N PRO A 12 -30.71 12.47 25.33
CA PRO A 12 -30.90 11.06 24.97
C PRO A 12 -29.58 10.29 24.79
N VAL A 13 -28.52 11.00 24.42
CA VAL A 13 -27.17 10.45 24.23
C VAL A 13 -26.58 9.92 25.53
N SER A 14 -26.98 10.47 26.69
CA SER A 14 -26.52 10.00 28.01
C SER A 14 -27.17 8.69 28.45
N SER A 15 -28.24 8.25 27.79
CA SER A 15 -28.90 6.96 28.03
C SER A 15 -28.44 5.83 27.09
N LEU A 16 -27.52 6.11 26.17
CA LEU A 16 -26.98 5.09 25.28
C LEU A 16 -26.14 4.07 26.07
N PRO A 17 -26.20 2.77 25.72
CA PRO A 17 -25.27 1.78 26.24
C PRO A 17 -23.82 2.16 25.94
N VAL A 18 -22.91 1.76 26.84
CA VAL A 18 -21.48 2.09 26.74
C VAL A 18 -20.87 1.56 25.43
N GLU A 19 -21.33 0.41 24.96
CA GLU A 19 -20.89 -0.23 23.71
C GLU A 19 -21.22 0.63 22.50
N ILE A 20 -22.39 1.28 22.50
CA ILE A 20 -22.80 2.18 21.42
C ILE A 20 -21.98 3.48 21.46
N LEU A 21 -21.69 4.00 22.66
CA LEU A 21 -20.82 5.16 22.81
C LEU A 21 -19.39 4.88 22.33
N ILE A 22 -18.86 3.69 22.62
CA ILE A 22 -17.55 3.26 22.11
C ILE A 22 -17.56 3.19 20.58
N LEU A 23 -18.58 2.60 19.97
CA LEU A 23 -18.70 2.57 18.51
C LEU A 23 -18.77 3.98 17.90
N ILE A 24 -19.50 4.90 18.53
CA ILE A 24 -19.54 6.30 18.10
C ILE A 24 -18.15 6.95 18.20
N PHE A 25 -17.42 6.67 19.28
CA PHE A 25 -16.06 7.19 19.48
C PHE A 25 -15.09 6.65 18.42
N ASP A 26 -15.16 5.35 18.14
CA ASP A 26 -14.35 4.72 17.09
C ASP A 26 -14.68 5.32 15.72
N ILE A 27 -15.96 5.43 15.34
CA ILE A 27 -16.37 6.06 14.07
C ILE A 27 -15.88 7.51 13.98
N TYR A 28 -15.95 8.27 15.08
CA TYR A 28 -15.47 9.64 15.13
C TYR A 28 -13.95 9.74 14.88
N LEU A 29 -13.18 8.83 15.47
CA LEU A 29 -11.72 8.78 15.28
C LEU A 29 -11.33 8.21 13.91
N SER A 30 -12.13 7.30 13.35
CA SER A 30 -11.92 6.70 12.03
C SER A 30 -12.29 7.62 10.85
N ARG A 31 -13.04 8.71 11.07
CA ARG A 31 -13.49 9.67 10.03
C ARG A 31 -12.41 10.67 9.57
N GLY A 32 -11.13 10.41 9.81
CA GLY A 32 -10.06 11.11 9.07
C GLY A 32 -10.16 10.78 7.57
N PRO A 33 -9.72 11.67 6.64
CA PRO A 33 -9.68 11.32 5.22
C PRO A 33 -8.82 10.07 5.04
N VAL A 34 -9.48 8.96 4.70
CA VAL A 34 -8.85 7.67 4.47
C VAL A 34 -8.37 7.68 3.02
N PHE A 35 -7.06 7.78 2.79
CA PHE A 35 -6.51 7.35 1.50
C PHE A 35 -6.29 5.83 1.60
N GLU A 36 -7.21 5.08 1.00
CA GLU A 36 -7.08 3.64 0.81
C GLU A 36 -6.11 3.39 -0.37
N ASP A 37 -4.89 2.97 -0.05
CA ASP A 37 -4.10 2.16 -0.97
C ASP A 37 -4.49 0.70 -0.69
N GLU A 38 -5.23 0.08 -1.61
CA GLU A 38 -5.90 -1.23 -1.48
C GLU A 38 -4.97 -2.38 -1.06
N PHE A 39 -3.65 -2.23 -1.22
CA PHE A 39 -2.67 -3.22 -0.78
C PHE A 39 -2.19 -3.03 0.65
N HIS A 40 -2.40 -1.84 1.22
CA HIS A 40 -1.60 -1.41 2.35
C HIS A 40 -2.36 -1.40 3.66
N GLY A 41 -3.70 -1.43 3.73
CA GLY A 41 -4.42 -1.46 5.03
C GLY A 41 -3.88 -0.47 6.08
N TYR A 42 -3.14 0.54 5.62
CA TYR A 42 -2.44 1.54 6.38
C TYR A 42 -3.30 2.72 6.05
N TYR A 43 -4.29 2.90 6.90
CA TYR A 43 -5.04 4.13 6.98
C TYR A 43 -4.00 5.25 6.92
N ASP A 44 -3.99 6.06 5.86
CA ASP A 44 -3.44 7.41 5.96
C ASP A 44 -4.41 8.20 6.83
N GLY A 45 -4.50 7.76 8.09
CA GLY A 45 -5.43 8.23 9.07
C GLY A 45 -4.88 9.53 9.57
N TYR A 46 -5.17 10.61 8.85
CA TYR A 46 -5.03 11.93 9.43
C TYR A 46 -5.91 11.93 10.69
N LEU A 47 -5.27 11.87 11.86
CA LEU A 47 -5.85 12.53 13.02
C LEU A 47 -5.88 14.00 12.64
N ASN A 48 -6.95 14.39 11.95
CA ASN A 48 -7.36 15.77 11.88
C ASN A 48 -7.26 16.27 13.32
N SER A 49 -6.65 17.43 13.57
CA SER A 49 -6.57 18.02 14.91
C SER A 49 -7.95 18.14 15.57
N ARG A 50 -9.03 18.03 14.77
CA ARG A 50 -10.43 17.92 15.16
C ARG A 50 -10.90 16.55 15.64
N CYS A 51 -10.17 15.45 15.46
CA CYS A 51 -10.56 14.08 15.81
C CYS A 51 -9.59 13.49 16.85
N SER A 52 -9.43 14.16 17.99
CA SER A 52 -8.62 13.67 19.12
C SER A 52 -9.49 13.02 20.20
N PRO A 53 -9.06 11.90 20.82
CA PRO A 53 -9.76 11.31 21.97
C PRO A 53 -9.84 12.28 23.17
N LEU A 54 -8.94 13.28 23.23
CA LEU A 54 -8.98 14.34 24.25
C LEU A 54 -10.26 15.19 24.15
N ILE A 55 -10.83 15.36 22.95
CA ILE A 55 -12.08 16.11 22.75
C ILE A 55 -13.25 15.35 23.37
N LEU A 56 -13.28 14.02 23.23
CA LEU A 56 -14.31 13.16 23.82
C LEU A 56 -14.32 13.29 25.36
N MET A 57 -13.14 13.45 25.96
CA MET A 57 -13.00 13.68 27.40
C MET A 57 -13.53 15.05 27.87
N GLN A 58 -13.80 16.00 26.98
CA GLN A 58 -14.27 17.34 27.33
C GLN A 58 -15.79 17.48 27.34
N VAL A 59 -16.53 16.51 26.78
CA VAL A 59 -17.99 16.56 26.63
C VAL A 59 -18.70 16.49 27.99
N CYS A 60 -18.53 15.39 28.73
CA CYS A 60 -19.09 15.22 30.07
C CYS A 60 -18.27 14.21 30.89
N SER A 61 -18.54 14.10 32.20
CA SER A 61 -17.84 13.16 33.09
C SER A 61 -18.02 11.70 32.68
N HIS A 62 -19.21 11.33 32.17
CA HIS A 62 -19.51 9.98 31.72
C HIS A 62 -18.67 9.60 30.49
N TRP A 63 -18.63 10.47 29.47
CA TRP A 63 -17.81 10.27 28.27
C TRP A 63 -16.33 10.20 28.59
N ARG A 64 -15.85 11.03 29.53
CA ARG A 64 -14.46 10.98 30.00
C ARG A 64 -14.13 9.63 30.63
N ALA A 65 -15.01 9.09 31.49
CA ALA A 65 -14.80 7.81 32.13
C ALA A 65 -14.75 6.67 31.11
N ILE A 66 -15.67 6.66 30.14
CA ILE A 66 -15.70 5.67 29.06
C ILE A 66 -14.44 5.78 28.21
N ALA A 67 -14.09 6.98 27.75
CA ALA A 67 -12.93 7.20 26.90
C ALA A 67 -11.65 6.69 27.57
N LEU A 68 -11.41 7.03 28.84
CA LEU A 68 -10.25 6.53 29.60
C LEU A 68 -10.27 5.01 29.82
N ALA A 69 -11.44 4.42 29.97
CA ALA A 69 -11.62 2.98 30.16
C ALA A 69 -11.56 2.17 28.84
N THR A 70 -11.47 2.83 27.69
CA THR A 70 -11.52 2.20 26.36
C THR A 70 -10.15 2.25 25.69
N PRO A 71 -9.35 1.16 25.75
CA PRO A 71 -7.97 1.13 25.29
C PRO A 71 -7.77 1.49 23.81
N SER A 72 -8.67 1.03 22.94
CA SER A 72 -8.58 1.20 21.48
C SER A 72 -8.50 2.66 21.05
N LEU A 73 -9.10 3.57 21.81
CA LEU A 73 -9.08 5.01 21.53
C LEU A 73 -7.69 5.64 21.74
N TRP A 74 -6.76 4.92 22.38
CA TRP A 74 -5.45 5.41 22.78
C TRP A 74 -4.29 4.62 22.15
N THR A 75 -4.53 3.66 21.27
CA THR A 75 -3.42 2.89 20.67
C THR A 75 -2.80 3.61 19.48
N PHE A 76 -3.57 4.39 18.71
CA PHE A 76 -3.09 5.06 17.50
C PHE A 76 -2.75 6.55 17.73
N ILE A 77 -1.59 6.98 17.24
CA ILE A 77 -1.14 8.37 17.31
C ILE A 77 -0.48 8.83 16.02
N CYS A 78 -0.97 9.94 15.48
CA CYS A 78 -0.32 10.77 14.48
C CYS A 78 -0.03 12.16 15.08
N PRO A 79 1.18 12.40 15.61
CA PRO A 79 1.50 13.59 16.36
C PRO A 79 1.83 14.80 15.48
N SER A 80 1.95 14.66 14.15
CA SER A 80 2.51 15.64 13.20
C SER A 80 1.91 17.05 13.21
N TYR A 81 0.89 17.32 14.03
CA TYR A 81 0.19 18.60 14.15
C TYR A 81 -0.02 19.07 15.60
N ASN A 82 0.48 18.33 16.60
CA ASN A 82 0.16 18.57 18.00
C ASN A 82 1.34 19.17 18.77
N PRO A 83 1.16 20.31 19.47
CA PRO A 83 2.23 20.82 20.35
C PRO A 83 2.77 19.73 21.29
N ILE A 84 4.10 19.65 21.42
CA ILE A 84 4.82 18.63 22.21
C ILE A 84 4.23 18.44 23.63
N ARG A 85 3.76 19.53 24.25
CA ARG A 85 3.09 19.49 25.57
C ARG A 85 1.84 18.60 25.59
N TYR A 86 1.05 18.59 24.52
CA TYR A 86 -0.15 17.75 24.42
C TYR A 86 0.22 16.29 24.25
N ILE A 87 1.25 16.00 23.44
CA ILE A 87 1.78 14.64 23.28
C ILE A 87 2.27 14.10 24.63
N ARG A 88 2.99 14.92 25.41
CA ARG A 88 3.41 14.53 26.77
C ARG A 88 2.23 14.28 27.70
N HIS A 89 1.23 15.15 27.68
CA HIS A 89 0.04 14.97 28.51
C HIS A 89 -0.71 13.71 28.12
N TRP A 90 -0.87 13.47 26.82
CA TRP A 90 -1.46 12.27 26.26
C TRP A 90 -0.71 11.02 26.73
N LEU A 91 0.64 11.01 26.66
CA LEU A 91 1.46 9.89 27.11
C LEU A 91 1.32 9.63 28.62
N ALA A 92 1.08 10.68 29.41
CA ALA A 92 0.91 10.57 30.86
C ALA A 92 -0.45 9.97 31.25
N ILE A 93 -1.49 10.16 30.43
CA ILE A 93 -2.84 9.64 30.70
C ILE A 93 -3.13 8.34 29.93
N CYS A 94 -2.40 8.09 28.84
CA CYS A 94 -2.56 6.88 28.02
C CYS A 94 -2.18 5.66 28.86
N PRO A 95 -3.08 4.68 29.02
CA PRO A 95 -2.75 3.46 29.72
C PRO A 95 -1.67 2.67 28.96
N LYS A 96 -1.03 1.69 29.61
CA LYS A 96 0.16 0.98 29.09
C LYS A 96 -0.14 -0.08 28.02
N TYR A 97 -0.88 0.28 26.96
CA TYR A 97 -1.20 -0.59 25.83
C TYR A 97 -0.16 -0.50 24.70
N PRO A 98 -0.10 -1.49 23.80
CA PRO A 98 0.71 -1.40 22.59
C PRO A 98 0.32 -0.18 21.74
N LEU A 99 1.32 0.45 21.13
CA LEU A 99 1.18 1.72 20.40
C LEU A 99 1.38 1.52 18.89
N ASP A 100 0.53 2.17 18.12
CA ASP A 100 0.65 2.35 16.67
C ASP A 100 0.99 3.82 16.41
N LEU A 101 2.17 4.07 15.84
CA LEU A 101 2.70 5.41 15.68
C LEU A 101 2.89 5.73 14.20
N GLN A 102 2.41 6.90 13.78
CA GLN A 102 2.69 7.46 12.46
C GLN A 102 3.41 8.79 12.63
N LEU A 103 4.69 8.83 12.29
CA LEU A 103 5.55 10.01 12.35
C LEU A 103 5.82 10.50 10.93
N ALA A 104 4.89 11.29 10.38
CA ALA A 104 5.03 11.84 9.05
C ALA A 104 5.75 13.20 9.09
N ASN A 105 6.69 13.39 8.16
CA ASN A 105 7.42 14.63 7.91
C ASN A 105 6.93 15.25 6.59
N ARG A 106 5.61 15.36 6.45
CA ARG A 106 5.02 16.05 5.30
C ARG A 106 5.25 17.54 5.49
N ALA A 107 5.94 18.16 4.53
CA ALA A 107 6.29 19.56 4.48
C ALA A 107 5.04 20.44 4.60
N ILE A 108 4.64 20.73 5.82
CA ILE A 108 3.69 21.78 6.13
C ILE A 108 4.55 23.01 6.40
N GLU A 109 4.24 24.11 5.75
CA GLU A 109 5.08 25.32 5.68
C GLU A 109 5.39 25.99 7.05
N ASP A 110 4.91 25.45 8.17
CA ASP A 110 5.00 26.04 9.50
C ASP A 110 5.59 25.12 10.60
N VAL A 111 6.04 23.90 10.29
CA VAL A 111 6.60 23.00 11.33
C VAL A 111 8.07 23.36 11.60
N PRO A 112 8.47 23.68 12.85
CA PRO A 112 9.86 23.98 13.16
C PRO A 112 10.79 22.82 12.83
N ARG A 113 11.97 23.13 12.27
CA ARG A 113 13.03 22.12 12.06
C ARG A 113 13.32 21.37 13.36
N GLY A 114 13.43 20.04 13.26
CA GLY A 114 13.68 19.16 14.41
C GLY A 114 12.46 18.87 15.29
N TYR A 115 11.27 19.38 14.95
CA TYR A 115 10.04 19.03 15.66
C TYR A 115 9.75 17.52 15.60
N VAL A 116 9.84 16.91 14.40
CA VAL A 116 9.63 15.46 14.22
C VAL A 116 10.62 14.66 15.06
N TYR A 117 11.90 15.04 15.05
CA TYR A 117 12.92 14.44 15.91
C TYR A 117 12.62 14.60 17.41
N ALA A 118 12.14 15.77 17.84
CA ALA A 118 11.76 15.99 19.24
C ALA A 118 10.57 15.11 19.66
N VAL A 119 9.60 14.91 18.76
CA VAL A 119 8.47 14.00 18.97
C VAL A 119 8.93 12.56 18.99
N PHE A 120 9.76 12.14 18.04
CA PHE A 120 10.39 10.82 18.00
C PHE A 120 11.10 10.51 19.32
N ASN A 121 11.90 11.44 19.84
CA ASN A 121 12.61 11.31 21.11
C ASN A 121 11.69 11.22 22.34
N LEU A 122 10.45 11.72 22.28
CA LEU A 122 9.48 11.47 23.34
C LEU A 122 8.99 10.03 23.30
N PHE A 123 8.68 9.52 22.11
CA PHE A 123 8.14 8.18 21.94
C PHE A 123 9.18 7.08 22.13
N THR A 124 10.47 7.35 21.92
CA THR A 124 11.53 6.34 22.12
C THR A 124 11.59 5.82 23.57
N LYS A 125 11.13 6.61 24.55
CA LYS A 125 10.98 6.18 25.95
C LYS A 125 9.89 5.11 26.12
N GLU A 126 8.91 5.09 25.24
CA GLU A 126 7.81 4.13 25.20
C GLU A 126 8.04 3.05 24.12
N ALA A 127 9.25 2.93 23.56
CA ALA A 127 9.57 1.99 22.48
C ALA A 127 9.23 0.53 22.79
N HIS A 128 9.33 0.14 24.06
CA HIS A 128 8.95 -1.20 24.53
C HIS A 128 7.49 -1.58 24.27
N ARG A 129 6.62 -0.61 23.98
CA ARG A 129 5.19 -0.80 23.67
C ARG A 129 4.86 -0.64 22.20
N TRP A 130 5.80 -0.27 21.33
CA TRP A 130 5.49 -0.07 19.92
C TRP A 130 5.09 -1.41 19.28
N ARG A 131 3.91 -1.44 18.65
CA ARG A 131 3.41 -2.56 17.84
C ARG A 131 3.53 -2.24 16.36
N SER A 132 3.21 -1.00 15.99
CA SER A 132 3.28 -0.51 14.61
C SER A 132 3.98 0.84 14.56
N LEU A 133 4.86 1.05 13.58
CA LEU A 133 5.57 2.30 13.36
C LEU A 133 5.61 2.61 11.86
N SER A 134 5.03 3.75 11.47
CA SER A 134 5.24 4.39 10.18
C SER A 134 6.06 5.66 10.39
N ILE A 135 7.16 5.82 9.67
CA ILE A 135 8.07 6.95 9.88
C ILE A 135 8.63 7.48 8.56
N ASP A 136 8.56 8.78 8.40
CA ASP A 136 9.22 9.51 7.32
C ASP A 136 10.59 9.95 7.86
N PHE A 137 11.66 9.41 7.29
CA PHE A 137 13.00 9.73 7.75
C PHE A 137 13.52 11.05 7.19
N ASP A 138 13.78 11.99 8.09
CA ASP A 138 14.87 12.94 7.92
C ASP A 138 16.19 12.39 8.50
N HIS A 139 17.28 13.13 8.29
CA HIS A 139 18.60 12.77 8.78
C HIS A 139 18.62 12.45 10.29
N ASP A 140 18.03 13.32 11.11
CA ASP A 140 18.13 13.25 12.57
C ASP A 140 17.29 12.10 13.13
N VAL A 141 16.11 11.88 12.57
CA VAL A 141 15.22 10.77 12.94
C VAL A 141 15.85 9.44 12.54
N ALA A 142 16.45 9.33 11.36
CA ALA A 142 17.14 8.12 10.93
C ALA A 142 18.32 7.77 11.85
N GLU A 143 19.16 8.74 12.20
CA GLU A 143 20.23 8.54 13.19
C GLU A 143 19.70 8.14 14.57
N GLY A 144 18.63 8.81 15.02
CA GLY A 144 17.96 8.49 16.28
C GLY A 144 17.45 7.05 16.29
N PHE A 145 16.91 6.58 15.16
CA PHE A 145 16.43 5.22 15.01
C PHE A 145 17.57 4.19 15.01
N VAL A 146 18.70 4.47 14.35
CA VAL A 146 19.91 3.64 14.46
C VAL A 146 20.36 3.51 15.91
N LYS A 147 20.44 4.63 16.65
CA LYS A 147 20.82 4.64 18.07
C LYS A 147 19.84 3.84 18.93
N LEU A 148 18.53 3.96 18.64
CA LEU A 148 17.48 3.19 19.31
C LEU A 148 17.66 1.69 19.10
N LEU A 149 17.87 1.28 17.84
CA LEU A 149 18.06 -0.13 17.48
C LEU A 149 19.39 -0.70 17.97
N GLN A 150 20.43 0.12 18.14
CA GLN A 150 21.73 -0.30 18.69
C GLN A 150 21.68 -0.50 20.22
N SER A 151 20.83 0.24 20.92
CA SER A 151 20.66 0.11 22.38
C SER A 151 20.09 -1.26 22.76
N ASP A 152 20.56 -1.87 23.84
CA ASP A 152 20.01 -3.13 24.36
C ASP A 152 18.81 -2.96 25.28
N ARG A 153 18.60 -1.74 25.80
CA ARG A 153 17.55 -1.46 26.81
C ARG A 153 16.24 -0.96 26.23
N THR A 154 16.27 -0.49 24.99
CA THR A 154 15.17 0.28 24.37
C THR A 154 14.74 -0.28 23.02
N VAL A 155 15.18 -1.49 22.66
CA VAL A 155 14.73 -2.13 21.42
C VAL A 155 13.22 -2.33 21.47
N PRO A 156 12.46 -1.93 20.43
CA PRO A 156 11.03 -2.15 20.38
C PRO A 156 10.74 -3.63 20.07
N LEU A 157 10.72 -4.46 21.11
CA LEU A 157 10.59 -5.92 20.98
C LEU A 157 9.19 -6.39 20.53
N LEU A 158 8.17 -5.53 20.65
CA LEU A 158 6.80 -5.80 20.24
C LEU A 158 6.46 -5.30 18.83
N LEU A 159 7.43 -4.71 18.12
CA LEU A 159 7.18 -4.09 16.82
C LEU A 159 6.94 -5.16 15.75
N GLU A 160 5.70 -5.25 15.28
CA GLU A 160 5.20 -6.20 14.29
C GLU A 160 5.12 -5.58 12.89
N ASP A 161 4.80 -4.28 12.82
CA ASP A 161 4.64 -3.53 11.57
C ASP A 161 5.59 -2.35 11.51
N LEU A 162 6.39 -2.27 10.45
CA LEU A 162 7.31 -1.15 10.21
C LEU A 162 7.13 -0.63 8.79
N LYS A 163 6.83 0.66 8.68
CA LYS A 163 6.82 1.42 7.44
C LYS A 163 7.88 2.52 7.52
N ILE A 164 8.81 2.51 6.57
CA ILE A 164 9.89 3.47 6.44
C ILE A 164 9.71 4.19 5.11
N GLU A 165 9.61 5.51 5.14
CA GLU A 165 9.56 6.34 3.95
C GLU A 165 10.73 7.33 3.91
N ALA A 166 11.37 7.43 2.75
CA ALA A 166 12.52 8.29 2.51
C ALA A 166 12.30 9.08 1.21
N PHE A 167 11.79 10.31 1.35
CA PHE A 167 11.56 11.19 0.21
C PHE A 167 12.70 12.22 0.05
N GLN A 168 12.95 12.64 -1.19
CA GLN A 168 14.11 13.44 -1.62
C GLN A 168 14.14 14.92 -1.16
N LEU A 169 13.41 15.30 -0.11
CA LEU A 169 13.26 16.70 0.27
C LEU A 169 14.45 17.17 1.13
N ASP A 170 15.35 17.95 0.52
CA ASP A 170 16.38 18.89 1.06
C ASP A 170 17.32 18.46 2.22
N HIS A 171 17.07 17.33 2.87
CA HIS A 171 17.75 16.84 4.08
C HIS A 171 18.10 15.36 3.91
N MET A 172 19.05 15.12 2.99
CA MET A 172 19.44 13.77 2.61
C MET A 172 19.93 12.95 3.81
N VAL A 173 19.17 11.91 4.15
CA VAL A 173 19.67 10.83 4.99
C VAL A 173 20.79 10.10 4.22
N PRO A 174 21.96 9.82 4.81
CA PRO A 174 23.02 9.09 4.14
C PRO A 174 22.60 7.65 3.81
N VAL A 175 23.04 7.11 2.67
CA VAL A 175 22.76 5.71 2.29
C VAL A 175 23.34 4.71 3.29
N SER A 176 24.49 5.02 3.87
CA SER A 176 25.09 4.25 4.96
C SER A 176 24.15 4.10 6.16
N THR A 177 23.38 5.15 6.50
CA THR A 177 22.41 5.11 7.59
C THR A 177 21.27 4.13 7.27
N PHE A 178 20.77 4.10 6.04
CA PHE A 178 19.75 3.13 5.64
C PHE A 178 20.26 1.70 5.63
N HIS A 179 21.46 1.45 5.12
CA HIS A 179 22.09 0.14 5.23
C HIS A 179 22.26 -0.29 6.68
N ALA A 180 22.63 0.63 7.58
CA ALA A 180 22.71 0.35 9.00
C ALA A 180 21.33 -0.01 9.59
N ILE A 181 20.27 0.73 9.24
CA ILE A 181 18.90 0.42 9.65
C ILE A 181 18.50 -0.98 9.16
N ALA A 182 18.67 -1.27 7.86
CA ALA A 182 18.36 -2.55 7.24
C ALA A 182 19.04 -3.72 7.98
N ALA A 183 20.34 -3.60 8.28
CA ALA A 183 21.09 -4.60 9.03
C ALA A 183 20.59 -4.78 10.47
N LEU A 184 20.16 -3.70 11.11
CA LEU A 184 19.65 -3.70 12.48
C LEU A 184 18.20 -4.19 12.61
N LEU A 185 17.42 -4.26 11.51
CA LEU A 185 16.05 -4.80 11.54
C LEU A 185 16.00 -6.25 12.02
N SER A 186 17.08 -7.02 11.86
CA SER A 186 17.22 -8.37 12.39
C SER A 186 17.07 -8.47 13.93
N ARG A 187 17.21 -7.34 14.65
CA ARG A 187 16.95 -7.26 16.10
C ARG A 187 15.46 -7.24 16.45
N LEU A 188 14.60 -6.86 15.52
CA LEU A 188 13.15 -6.78 15.71
C LEU A 188 12.52 -8.17 15.48
N LYS A 189 12.56 -9.04 16.48
CA LYS A 189 12.14 -10.45 16.36
C LYS A 189 10.63 -10.64 16.15
N ALA A 190 9.82 -9.66 16.54
CA ALA A 190 8.37 -9.66 16.31
C ALA A 190 7.98 -9.15 14.91
N LEU A 191 8.89 -8.55 14.15
CA LEU A 191 8.56 -7.89 12.88
C LEU A 191 7.99 -8.91 11.88
N ARG A 192 6.77 -8.66 11.42
CA ARG A 192 6.05 -9.46 10.41
C ARG A 192 5.77 -8.70 9.14
N ARG A 193 5.70 -7.37 9.22
CA ARG A 193 5.36 -6.54 8.08
C ARG A 193 6.38 -5.44 7.90
N LEU A 194 6.88 -5.32 6.68
CA LEU A 194 7.81 -4.27 6.30
C LEU A 194 7.32 -3.56 5.05
N ILE A 195 7.19 -2.24 5.13
CA ILE A 195 7.06 -1.35 3.98
C ILE A 195 8.31 -0.48 3.95
N TRP A 196 9.02 -0.48 2.83
CA TRP A 196 10.23 0.30 2.64
C TRP A 196 10.12 1.11 1.35
N VAL A 197 10.06 2.44 1.47
CA VAL A 197 9.95 3.37 0.35
C VAL A 197 11.21 4.22 0.30
N ASP A 198 11.98 4.09 -0.78
CA ASP A 198 13.21 4.84 -1.01
C ASP A 198 13.40 5.18 -2.49
N SER A 199 13.20 6.45 -2.83
CA SER A 199 13.28 6.91 -4.22
C SER A 199 14.72 7.09 -4.75
N ARG A 200 15.75 6.96 -3.90
CA ARG A 200 17.15 7.22 -4.29
C ARG A 200 17.75 6.09 -5.12
N GLY A 201 17.29 4.84 -4.90
CA GLY A 201 17.75 3.70 -5.69
C GLY A 201 19.18 3.26 -5.44
N GLU A 202 19.70 3.51 -4.24
CA GLU A 202 21.08 3.24 -3.88
C GLU A 202 21.22 2.00 -3.00
N GLY A 203 21.70 0.92 -3.63
CA GLY A 203 22.30 -0.22 -2.96
C GLY A 203 21.32 -1.31 -2.49
N PRO A 204 21.83 -2.53 -2.34
CA PRO A 204 21.03 -3.66 -1.89
C PRO A 204 20.66 -3.57 -0.40
N LEU A 205 19.42 -3.96 -0.07
CA LEU A 205 18.89 -4.04 1.29
C LEU A 205 19.40 -5.28 2.02
N HIS A 206 20.70 -5.32 2.29
CA HIS A 206 21.34 -6.39 3.03
C HIS A 206 20.95 -6.37 4.52
N GLY A 207 20.81 -7.57 5.10
CA GLY A 207 20.59 -7.76 6.54
C GLY A 207 19.13 -7.64 7.00
N ILE A 208 18.19 -7.34 6.10
CA ILE A 208 16.76 -7.45 6.38
C ILE A 208 16.41 -8.92 6.69
N PRO A 209 15.66 -9.20 7.76
CA PRO A 209 15.26 -10.55 8.14
C PRO A 209 14.10 -11.07 7.27
N TRP A 210 14.29 -11.17 5.95
CA TRP A 210 13.23 -11.52 4.98
C TRP A 210 12.44 -12.79 5.35
N SER A 211 13.12 -13.80 5.91
CA SER A 211 12.52 -15.09 6.23
C SER A 211 11.49 -15.06 7.35
N GLN A 212 11.43 -14.01 8.18
CA GLN A 212 10.43 -13.88 9.25
C GLN A 212 9.24 -12.98 8.85
N LEU A 213 9.32 -12.30 7.70
CA LEU A 213 8.32 -11.37 7.21
C LEU A 213 7.18 -12.13 6.52
N LYS A 214 5.95 -11.70 6.77
CA LYS A 214 4.71 -12.18 6.16
C LYS A 214 4.25 -11.27 5.02
N THR A 215 4.37 -9.95 5.24
CA THR A 215 3.98 -8.93 4.26
C THR A 215 5.17 -8.01 4.01
N VAL A 216 5.54 -7.88 2.75
CA VAL A 216 6.70 -7.12 2.31
C VAL A 216 6.29 -6.20 1.19
N THR A 217 6.50 -4.90 1.34
CA THR A 217 6.39 -3.91 0.27
C THR A 217 7.71 -3.18 0.15
N ILE A 218 8.33 -3.24 -1.00
CA ILE A 218 9.58 -2.54 -1.31
C ILE A 218 9.32 -1.62 -2.50
N LYS A 219 9.30 -0.31 -2.25
CA LYS A 219 9.19 0.73 -3.25
C LYS A 219 10.56 1.38 -3.44
N LEU A 220 11.46 0.72 -4.18
CA LEU A 220 12.80 1.26 -4.46
C LEU A 220 13.37 0.84 -5.83
N PRO A 221 14.19 1.68 -6.47
CA PRO A 221 14.86 1.36 -7.74
C PRO A 221 15.90 0.21 -7.62
N SER A 222 15.43 -1.04 -7.77
CA SER A 222 16.23 -2.28 -7.65
C SER A 222 16.63 -2.87 -9.00
N SER A 223 17.76 -3.58 -9.07
CA SER A 223 18.03 -4.46 -10.23
C SER A 223 17.22 -5.76 -10.15
N LEU A 224 17.11 -6.49 -11.27
CA LEU A 224 16.48 -7.82 -11.29
C LEU A 224 17.16 -8.83 -10.36
N GLU A 225 18.49 -8.76 -10.24
CA GLU A 225 19.26 -9.65 -9.35
C GLU A 225 18.97 -9.36 -7.88
N ASP A 226 18.81 -8.08 -7.52
CA ASP A 226 18.44 -7.67 -6.17
C ASP A 226 17.04 -8.19 -5.82
N ILE A 227 16.05 -7.96 -6.69
CA ILE A 227 14.66 -8.42 -6.48
C ILE A 227 14.63 -9.95 -6.34
N PHE A 228 15.34 -10.67 -7.20
CA PHE A 228 15.47 -12.12 -7.09
C PHE A 228 16.08 -12.53 -5.75
N SER A 229 17.17 -11.88 -5.34
CA SER A 229 17.85 -12.14 -4.07
C SER A 229 16.92 -11.92 -2.88
N TYR A 230 16.14 -10.84 -2.86
CA TYR A 230 15.18 -10.58 -1.78
C TYR A 230 14.05 -11.62 -1.77
N LEU A 231 13.42 -11.87 -2.91
CA LEU A 231 12.34 -12.85 -3.03
C LEU A 231 12.80 -14.25 -2.63
N SER A 232 14.02 -14.64 -2.98
CA SER A 232 14.58 -15.94 -2.59
C SER A 232 14.67 -16.15 -1.07
N GLN A 233 14.73 -15.06 -0.30
CA GLN A 233 14.82 -15.08 1.16
C GLN A 233 13.44 -14.96 1.84
N CYS A 234 12.38 -14.60 1.10
CA CYS A 234 11.01 -14.43 1.59
C CYS A 234 10.28 -15.77 1.80
N THR A 235 10.87 -16.69 2.56
CA THR A 235 10.35 -18.07 2.70
C THR A 235 9.05 -18.19 3.50
N SER A 236 8.74 -17.22 4.36
CA SER A 236 7.49 -17.17 5.15
C SER A 236 6.47 -16.15 4.63
N ALA A 237 6.79 -15.43 3.56
CA ALA A 237 5.95 -14.35 3.07
C ALA A 237 4.67 -14.88 2.42
N THR A 238 3.54 -14.25 2.75
CA THR A 238 2.24 -14.48 2.12
C THR A 238 1.92 -13.41 1.09
N GLN A 239 2.43 -12.19 1.29
CA GLN A 239 2.20 -11.05 0.41
C GLN A 239 3.53 -10.34 0.14
N VAL A 240 3.86 -10.14 -1.13
CA VAL A 240 5.07 -9.43 -1.53
C VAL A 240 4.77 -8.46 -2.65
N GLU A 241 5.23 -7.23 -2.49
CA GLU A 241 5.10 -6.15 -3.45
C GLU A 241 6.47 -5.53 -3.71
N PHE A 242 6.87 -5.50 -4.96
CA PHE A 242 8.02 -4.76 -5.45
C PHE A 242 7.54 -3.75 -6.48
N CYS A 243 7.74 -2.48 -6.18
CA CYS A 243 7.41 -1.36 -7.06
C CYS A 243 8.63 -0.44 -7.19
N THR A 244 8.79 0.27 -8.31
CA THR A 244 9.74 1.39 -8.38
C THR A 244 9.05 2.64 -8.88
N GLU A 245 8.99 3.68 -8.06
CA GLU A 245 8.31 4.93 -8.46
C GLU A 245 9.09 5.70 -9.53
N THR A 246 10.38 5.45 -9.68
CA THR A 246 11.21 6.11 -10.70
C THR A 246 11.61 5.12 -11.81
N PRO A 247 11.70 5.57 -13.07
CA PRO A 247 12.18 4.74 -14.17
C PRO A 247 13.64 4.34 -13.92
N LEU A 248 13.92 3.05 -14.10
CA LEU A 248 15.28 2.53 -13.93
C LEU A 248 16.19 2.99 -15.06
N GLN A 249 17.43 3.29 -14.71
CA GLN A 249 18.49 3.47 -15.71
C GLN A 249 18.63 2.19 -16.58
N PRO A 250 18.89 2.30 -17.89
CA PRO A 250 18.97 1.16 -18.82
C PRO A 250 19.97 0.07 -18.42
N GLN A 251 21.02 0.41 -17.65
CA GLN A 251 21.94 -0.59 -17.11
C GLN A 251 21.31 -1.52 -16.07
N LYS A 252 20.33 -1.06 -15.27
CA LYS A 252 19.68 -1.86 -14.22
C LYS A 252 18.57 -2.77 -14.76
N THR A 253 18.17 -2.59 -16.02
CA THR A 253 17.14 -3.40 -16.70
C THR A 253 17.73 -4.52 -17.55
N ARG A 254 19.06 -4.69 -17.57
CA ARG A 254 19.70 -5.80 -18.31
C ARG A 254 19.34 -7.12 -17.63
N LEU A 255 18.89 -8.07 -18.45
CA LEU A 255 18.66 -9.43 -18.01
C LEU A 255 19.99 -10.05 -17.52
N PRO A 256 19.99 -10.73 -16.37
CA PRO A 256 21.18 -11.43 -15.88
C PRO A 256 21.68 -12.45 -16.90
N SER A 257 23.01 -12.55 -17.05
CA SER A 257 23.65 -13.49 -18.00
C SER A 257 23.63 -14.95 -17.55
N HIS A 258 23.30 -15.22 -16.28
CA HIS A 258 23.36 -16.54 -15.67
C HIS A 258 21.96 -17.09 -15.37
N ARG A 259 21.75 -18.39 -15.62
CA ARG A 259 20.53 -19.08 -15.18
C ARG A 259 20.57 -19.23 -13.67
N LEU A 260 19.59 -18.63 -13.00
CA LEU A 260 19.38 -18.81 -11.57
C LEU A 260 18.62 -20.11 -11.29
N PRO A 261 18.87 -20.75 -10.12
CA PRO A 261 18.18 -21.98 -9.75
C PRO A 261 16.68 -21.73 -9.56
N PRO A 262 15.83 -22.72 -9.87
CA PRO A 262 14.41 -22.62 -9.57
C PRO A 262 14.20 -22.62 -8.05
N LEU A 263 13.34 -21.72 -7.57
CA LEU A 263 13.01 -21.55 -6.16
C LEU A 263 11.53 -21.76 -5.93
N THR A 264 11.16 -22.25 -4.75
CA THR A 264 9.76 -22.43 -4.37
C THR A 264 9.43 -21.48 -3.22
N LEU A 265 8.35 -20.71 -3.38
CA LEU A 265 7.78 -19.83 -2.35
C LEU A 265 6.41 -20.40 -1.95
N PRO A 266 6.37 -21.37 -1.01
CA PRO A 266 5.18 -22.20 -0.80
C PRO A 266 4.01 -21.46 -0.15
N HIS A 267 4.28 -20.40 0.60
CA HIS A 267 3.27 -19.65 1.35
C HIS A 267 2.79 -18.39 0.64
N LEU A 268 3.41 -18.02 -0.49
CA LEU A 268 3.09 -16.78 -1.17
C LEU A 268 1.73 -16.88 -1.86
N THR A 269 0.78 -16.07 -1.42
CA THR A 269 -0.60 -16.00 -1.94
C THR A 269 -0.84 -14.79 -2.81
N SER A 270 -0.10 -13.69 -2.59
CA SER A 270 -0.18 -12.47 -3.40
C SER A 270 1.21 -11.97 -3.76
N ILE A 271 1.42 -11.67 -5.04
CA ILE A 271 2.63 -10.99 -5.50
C ILE A 271 2.28 -9.85 -6.46
N ARG A 272 2.87 -8.69 -6.22
CA ARG A 272 2.82 -7.53 -7.12
C ARG A 272 4.24 -7.17 -7.54
N LEU A 273 4.49 -7.17 -8.85
CA LEU A 273 5.77 -6.82 -9.45
C LEU A 273 5.53 -5.72 -10.47
N SER A 274 5.74 -4.47 -10.09
CA SER A 274 5.47 -3.32 -10.96
C SER A 274 6.71 -2.46 -11.15
N ARG A 275 6.84 -1.88 -12.35
CA ARG A 275 7.92 -0.97 -12.77
C ARG A 275 9.35 -1.58 -12.61
N GLY A 276 10.29 -1.20 -13.46
CA GLY A 276 11.72 -1.54 -13.30
C GLY A 276 12.16 -3.01 -13.39
N CYS A 277 11.26 -3.98 -13.56
CA CYS A 277 11.65 -5.36 -13.79
C CYS A 277 10.97 -5.91 -15.05
N ASP A 278 11.58 -6.91 -15.67
CA ASP A 278 10.86 -7.84 -16.53
C ASP A 278 10.26 -8.91 -15.60
N PRO A 279 8.97 -8.78 -15.20
CA PRO A 279 8.36 -9.72 -14.27
C PRO A 279 8.34 -11.14 -14.87
N MET A 280 8.27 -11.29 -16.19
CA MET A 280 8.21 -12.61 -16.83
C MET A 280 9.52 -13.37 -16.65
N TRP A 281 10.65 -12.66 -16.79
CA TRP A 281 11.96 -13.26 -16.51
C TRP A 281 12.05 -13.73 -15.06
N LEU A 282 11.53 -12.96 -14.09
CA LEU A 282 11.59 -13.34 -12.69
C LEU A 282 10.68 -14.55 -12.40
N LEU A 283 9.43 -14.50 -12.86
CA LEU A 283 8.42 -15.55 -12.62
C LEU A 283 8.83 -16.92 -13.17
N GLN A 284 9.68 -16.99 -14.21
CA GLN A 284 10.14 -18.28 -14.74
C GLN A 284 10.99 -19.09 -13.73
N HIS A 285 11.61 -18.41 -12.76
CA HIS A 285 12.49 -19.02 -11.76
C HIS A 285 11.77 -19.36 -10.45
N PHE A 286 10.52 -18.93 -10.28
CA PHE A 286 9.79 -19.16 -9.04
C PHE A 286 8.59 -20.09 -9.26
N THR A 287 8.44 -21.05 -8.35
CA THR A 287 7.24 -21.86 -8.20
C THR A 287 6.48 -21.37 -6.98
N MET A 288 5.23 -20.94 -7.17
CA MET A 288 4.40 -20.34 -6.12
C MET A 288 3.08 -21.13 -6.04
N PRO A 289 3.08 -22.32 -5.42
CA PRO A 289 1.94 -23.23 -5.50
C PRO A 289 0.67 -22.67 -4.84
N SER A 290 0.80 -21.75 -3.87
CA SER A 290 -0.33 -21.15 -3.17
C SER A 290 -0.76 -19.80 -3.76
N LEU A 291 -0.23 -19.40 -4.91
CA LEU A 291 -0.48 -18.07 -5.47
C LEU A 291 -1.94 -17.91 -5.90
N GLN A 292 -2.60 -16.88 -5.38
CA GLN A 292 -3.99 -16.54 -5.65
C GLN A 292 -4.13 -15.19 -6.36
N HIS A 293 -3.21 -14.25 -6.12
CA HIS A 293 -3.22 -12.93 -6.71
C HIS A 293 -1.87 -12.61 -7.34
N LEU A 294 -1.87 -12.28 -8.63
CA LEU A 294 -0.70 -11.83 -9.37
C LEU A 294 -1.01 -10.48 -10.00
N GLU A 295 -0.17 -9.48 -9.70
CA GLU A 295 -0.18 -8.21 -10.41
C GLU A 295 1.21 -7.93 -11.00
N ILE A 296 1.24 -7.58 -12.28
CA ILE A 296 2.49 -7.39 -13.03
C ILE A 296 2.44 -6.11 -13.85
N GLY A 297 3.45 -5.26 -13.70
CA GLY A 297 3.72 -4.15 -14.63
C GLY A 297 4.57 -4.65 -15.78
N VAL A 298 4.04 -4.68 -17.01
CA VAL A 298 4.71 -5.35 -18.13
C VAL A 298 5.36 -4.34 -19.08
N LEU A 299 6.70 -4.35 -19.15
CA LEU A 299 7.46 -3.55 -20.12
C LEU A 299 7.54 -4.19 -21.51
N ARG A 300 7.42 -5.53 -21.58
CA ARG A 300 7.48 -6.30 -22.84
C ARG A 300 6.48 -7.45 -22.81
N ARG A 301 5.65 -7.52 -23.84
CA ARG A 301 4.59 -8.52 -23.96
C ARG A 301 5.20 -9.89 -24.27
N ASN A 302 5.03 -10.83 -23.36
CA ASN A 302 5.46 -12.21 -23.56
C ASN A 302 4.35 -13.19 -23.17
N GLN A 303 3.24 -13.10 -23.91
CA GLN A 303 2.04 -13.91 -23.71
C GLN A 303 2.32 -15.42 -23.55
N PRO A 304 3.23 -16.05 -24.33
CA PRO A 304 3.51 -17.48 -24.15
C PRO A 304 4.03 -17.84 -22.75
N PHE A 305 4.85 -16.97 -22.13
CA PHE A 305 5.39 -17.21 -20.79
C PHE A 305 4.32 -17.01 -19.72
N LEU A 306 3.45 -16.01 -19.89
CA LEU A 306 2.32 -15.81 -19.00
C LEU A 306 1.39 -17.03 -19.03
N GLU A 307 1.11 -17.59 -20.20
CA GLU A 307 0.32 -18.82 -20.32
C GLU A 307 0.99 -20.01 -19.62
N GLU A 308 2.29 -20.19 -19.79
CA GLU A 308 3.04 -21.25 -19.09
C GLU A 308 3.03 -21.05 -17.57
N PHE A 309 3.13 -19.81 -17.11
CA PHE A 309 3.05 -19.49 -15.69
C PHE A 309 1.66 -19.77 -15.12
N VAL A 310 0.59 -19.37 -15.81
CA VAL A 310 -0.80 -19.63 -15.41
C VAL A 310 -1.06 -21.13 -15.33
N LYS A 311 -0.57 -21.92 -16.29
CA LYS A 311 -0.67 -23.40 -16.26
C LYS A 311 0.02 -24.02 -15.03
N ARG A 312 1.09 -23.40 -14.55
CA ARG A 312 1.83 -23.83 -13.34
C ARG A 312 1.22 -23.31 -12.03
N SER A 313 0.22 -22.41 -12.12
CA SER A 313 -0.39 -21.72 -10.98
C SER A 313 -1.89 -22.03 -10.89
N PRO A 314 -2.27 -23.28 -10.54
CA PRO A 314 -3.66 -23.74 -10.61
C PRO A 314 -4.61 -23.04 -9.63
N HIS A 315 -4.08 -22.37 -8.61
CA HIS A 315 -4.86 -21.65 -7.59
C HIS A 315 -4.99 -20.15 -7.86
N LEU A 316 -4.49 -19.67 -9.01
CA LEU A 316 -4.54 -18.26 -9.35
C LEU A 316 -5.99 -17.81 -9.55
N HIS A 317 -6.42 -16.87 -8.72
CA HIS A 317 -7.78 -16.33 -8.70
C HIS A 317 -7.87 -14.96 -9.37
N THR A 318 -6.81 -14.15 -9.23
CA THR A 318 -6.73 -12.79 -9.75
C THR A 318 -5.44 -12.59 -10.53
N LEU A 319 -5.55 -12.04 -11.73
CA LEU A 319 -4.44 -11.59 -12.56
C LEU A 319 -4.68 -10.14 -13.01
N ILE A 320 -3.83 -9.22 -12.59
CA ILE A 320 -3.82 -7.84 -13.05
C ILE A 320 -2.56 -7.57 -13.86
N VAL A 321 -2.73 -7.00 -15.06
CA VAL A 321 -1.62 -6.57 -15.91
C VAL A 321 -1.67 -5.05 -16.03
N ASP A 322 -0.68 -4.36 -15.48
CA ASP A 322 -0.58 -2.90 -15.50
C ASP A 322 0.32 -2.42 -16.64
N GLU A 323 -0.25 -1.67 -17.59
CA GLU A 323 0.43 -1.08 -18.74
C GLU A 323 0.32 0.47 -18.78
N ARG A 324 -0.10 1.13 -17.70
CA ARG A 324 -0.40 2.60 -17.67
C ARG A 324 0.74 3.54 -18.10
N TYR A 325 1.98 3.07 -18.10
CA TYR A 325 3.15 3.95 -18.06
C TYR A 325 3.76 4.29 -19.43
N HIS A 326 2.98 4.22 -20.50
CA HIS A 326 3.46 4.52 -21.85
C HIS A 326 3.53 6.02 -22.20
N GLU A 327 2.94 6.94 -21.42
CA GLU A 327 2.76 8.34 -21.88
C GLU A 327 3.51 9.41 -21.09
N ASP A 328 3.73 9.28 -19.77
CA ASP A 328 4.30 10.39 -18.97
C ASP A 328 5.83 10.56 -19.08
N TYR A 329 6.54 9.65 -19.77
CA TYR A 329 7.99 9.73 -19.94
C TYR A 329 8.39 9.45 -21.39
N ASP A 330 8.53 10.52 -22.19
CA ASP A 330 9.16 10.58 -23.52
C ASP A 330 10.60 10.01 -23.60
N LEU A 331 11.14 9.46 -22.50
CA LEU A 331 12.52 9.01 -22.37
C LEU A 331 12.76 7.57 -22.84
N TYR A 332 11.73 6.79 -23.15
CA TYR A 332 11.88 5.45 -23.75
C TYR A 332 11.45 5.44 -25.22
N VAL A 333 12.36 5.90 -26.08
CA VAL A 333 12.20 6.10 -27.53
C VAL A 333 11.83 4.83 -28.34
N ASP A 334 11.88 3.64 -27.74
CA ASP A 334 11.74 2.36 -28.45
C ASP A 334 10.49 1.52 -28.11
N GLN A 335 9.52 2.05 -27.34
CA GLN A 335 8.33 1.26 -26.96
C GLN A 335 7.11 1.58 -27.84
N VAL A 336 6.76 0.61 -28.70
CA VAL A 336 5.57 0.67 -29.56
C VAL A 336 4.31 0.54 -28.68
N PRO A 337 3.32 1.45 -28.82
CA PRO A 337 2.06 1.32 -28.10
C PRO A 337 1.42 -0.03 -28.37
N VAL A 338 0.63 -0.53 -27.42
CA VAL A 338 -0.13 -1.77 -27.58
C VAL A 338 -0.88 -1.72 -28.89
N SER A 339 -0.88 -2.79 -29.68
CA SER A 339 -1.74 -2.89 -30.84
C SER A 339 -3.10 -3.44 -30.41
N ASP A 340 -4.15 -3.01 -31.12
CA ASP A 340 -5.51 -3.51 -30.93
C ASP A 340 -5.57 -5.04 -31.05
N HIS A 341 -4.75 -5.63 -31.94
CA HIS A 341 -4.63 -7.06 -32.10
C HIS A 341 -4.11 -7.78 -30.85
N GLU A 342 -3.14 -7.19 -30.13
CA GLU A 342 -2.59 -7.78 -28.90
C GLU A 342 -3.59 -7.72 -27.74
N ILE A 343 -4.32 -6.61 -27.59
CA ILE A 343 -5.40 -6.49 -26.60
C ILE A 343 -6.44 -7.59 -26.85
N ILE A 344 -6.85 -7.76 -28.12
CA ILE A 344 -7.79 -8.80 -28.49
C ILE A 344 -7.21 -10.20 -28.23
N ALA A 345 -5.94 -10.45 -28.55
CA ALA A 345 -5.29 -11.73 -28.30
C ALA A 345 -5.27 -12.07 -26.80
N TYR A 346 -5.05 -11.08 -25.94
CA TYR A 346 -5.11 -11.24 -24.50
C TYR A 346 -6.55 -11.54 -24.01
N LEU A 347 -7.51 -10.70 -24.39
CA LEU A 347 -8.92 -10.82 -23.97
C LEU A 347 -9.58 -12.11 -24.48
N THR A 348 -9.06 -12.69 -25.57
CA THR A 348 -9.56 -13.95 -26.14
C THR A 348 -8.76 -15.18 -25.71
N ASN A 349 -7.73 -15.02 -24.87
CA ASN A 349 -6.86 -16.11 -24.45
C ASN A 349 -7.60 -17.14 -23.57
N PRO A 350 -7.72 -18.41 -24.00
CA PRO A 350 -8.41 -19.45 -23.23
C PRO A 350 -7.77 -19.75 -21.86
N SER A 351 -6.44 -19.64 -21.75
CA SER A 351 -5.73 -19.93 -20.50
C SER A 351 -6.05 -18.89 -19.43
N LEU A 352 -6.20 -17.62 -19.84
CA LEU A 352 -6.55 -16.54 -18.93
C LEU A 352 -8.00 -16.66 -18.47
N ARG A 353 -8.91 -17.09 -19.35
CA ARG A 353 -10.34 -17.28 -19.01
C ARG A 353 -10.60 -18.30 -17.90
N ALA A 354 -9.64 -19.16 -17.60
CA ALA A 354 -9.73 -20.06 -16.44
C ALA A 354 -9.59 -19.31 -15.10
N ILE A 355 -9.09 -18.08 -15.12
CA ILE A 355 -8.89 -17.23 -13.94
C ILE A 355 -10.17 -16.41 -13.71
N PRO A 356 -10.79 -16.47 -12.52
CA PRO A 356 -12.05 -15.78 -12.21
C PRO A 356 -12.02 -14.25 -12.32
N ARG A 357 -10.87 -13.64 -12.03
CA ARG A 357 -10.68 -12.19 -12.12
C ARG A 357 -9.45 -11.88 -12.95
N VAL A 358 -9.65 -11.25 -14.10
CA VAL A 358 -8.55 -10.78 -14.94
C VAL A 358 -8.83 -9.34 -15.35
N GLY A 359 -7.87 -8.47 -15.11
CA GLY A 359 -7.91 -7.06 -15.52
C GLY A 359 -6.64 -6.65 -16.22
N ILE A 360 -6.78 -5.82 -17.25
CA ILE A 360 -5.67 -5.09 -17.87
C ILE A 360 -5.90 -3.62 -17.60
N ASP A 361 -4.87 -2.96 -17.08
CA ASP A 361 -4.82 -1.51 -16.93
C ASP A 361 -4.11 -0.93 -18.15
N LEU A 362 -4.83 -0.21 -18.99
CA LEU A 362 -4.28 0.45 -20.17
C LEU A 362 -4.46 1.96 -20.01
N THR A 363 -3.50 2.74 -20.50
CA THR A 363 -3.74 4.17 -20.72
C THR A 363 -4.93 4.31 -21.68
N TYR A 364 -5.96 5.05 -21.26
CA TYR A 364 -7.26 5.14 -21.95
C TYR A 364 -7.96 3.77 -22.20
N ALA A 365 -7.84 2.83 -21.25
CA ALA A 365 -8.44 1.50 -21.36
C ALA A 365 -9.93 1.55 -21.76
N LYS A 366 -10.67 2.52 -21.21
CA LYS A 366 -12.10 2.70 -21.47
C LYS A 366 -12.34 3.05 -22.95
N GLU A 367 -11.77 4.15 -23.42
CA GLU A 367 -12.00 4.72 -24.75
C GLU A 367 -11.52 3.76 -25.83
N ARG A 368 -10.34 3.17 -25.63
CA ARG A 368 -9.74 2.24 -26.57
C ARG A 368 -10.49 0.92 -26.67
N THR A 369 -10.93 0.37 -25.54
CA THR A 369 -11.72 -0.87 -25.54
C THR A 369 -13.11 -0.63 -26.14
N LEU A 370 -13.74 0.52 -25.89
CA LEU A 370 -15.00 0.87 -26.53
C LEU A 370 -14.85 0.97 -28.06
N ALA A 371 -13.80 1.61 -28.56
CA ALA A 371 -13.52 1.65 -30.00
C ALA A 371 -13.33 0.24 -30.59
N LEU A 372 -12.60 -0.64 -29.89
CA LEU A 372 -12.40 -2.04 -30.26
C LEU A 372 -13.71 -2.84 -30.31
N ILE A 373 -14.57 -2.65 -29.31
CA ILE A 373 -15.89 -3.28 -29.25
C ILE A 373 -16.74 -2.81 -30.44
N GLN A 374 -16.80 -1.49 -30.67
CA GLN A 374 -17.59 -0.89 -31.75
C GLN A 374 -17.15 -1.38 -33.14
N GLN A 375 -15.84 -1.45 -33.40
CA GLN A 375 -15.30 -1.98 -34.66
C GLN A 375 -15.65 -3.46 -34.90
N ARG A 376 -15.99 -4.21 -33.85
CA ARG A 376 -16.26 -5.65 -33.91
C ARG A 376 -17.71 -6.05 -33.73
N LEU A 377 -18.63 -5.10 -33.54
CA LEU A 377 -20.07 -5.39 -33.53
C LEU A 377 -20.54 -6.08 -34.83
N ASP A 378 -19.85 -5.82 -35.95
CA ASP A 378 -20.12 -6.43 -37.26
C ASP A 378 -19.27 -7.69 -37.56
N ALA A 379 -18.37 -8.11 -36.66
CA ALA A 379 -17.43 -9.20 -36.89
C ALA A 379 -17.99 -10.56 -36.42
N HIS A 380 -17.75 -11.63 -37.19
CA HIS A 380 -18.22 -13.01 -36.91
C HIS A 380 -17.66 -13.67 -35.63
N ARG A 381 -16.84 -12.99 -34.82
CA ARG A 381 -16.30 -13.51 -33.55
C ARG A 381 -16.52 -12.48 -32.43
N PRO A 382 -17.56 -12.66 -31.59
CA PRO A 382 -17.80 -11.76 -30.47
C PRO A 382 -16.68 -11.87 -29.43
N LEU A 383 -16.37 -10.73 -28.80
CA LEU A 383 -15.54 -10.71 -27.59
C LEU A 383 -16.29 -11.42 -26.45
N PRO A 384 -15.57 -11.96 -25.44
CA PRO A 384 -16.25 -12.46 -24.24
C PRO A 384 -17.00 -11.32 -23.52
N PRO A 385 -17.86 -11.64 -22.54
CA PRO A 385 -18.33 -10.62 -21.61
C PRO A 385 -17.16 -9.88 -20.98
N LEU A 386 -17.18 -8.56 -21.07
CA LEU A 386 -16.15 -7.69 -20.51
C LEU A 386 -16.76 -6.70 -19.54
N LEU A 387 -15.95 -6.31 -18.56
CA LEU A 387 -16.23 -5.27 -17.60
C LEU A 387 -15.10 -4.25 -17.69
N CYS A 388 -15.47 -2.98 -17.57
CA CYS A 388 -14.53 -1.92 -17.27
C CYS A 388 -14.88 -1.34 -15.91
N TRP A 389 -13.92 -1.33 -15.00
CA TRP A 389 -14.14 -0.89 -13.63
C TRP A 389 -12.95 -0.09 -13.11
N ARG A 390 -13.21 0.69 -12.07
CA ARG A 390 -12.23 1.55 -11.42
C ARG A 390 -12.01 1.07 -9.99
N PRO A 391 -10.93 0.31 -9.71
CA PRO A 391 -10.61 -0.09 -8.34
C PRO A 391 -10.00 1.06 -7.52
N SER A 392 -9.36 2.04 -8.17
CA SER A 392 -8.83 3.24 -7.50
C SER A 392 -8.91 4.46 -8.41
N LEU A 393 -8.75 5.66 -7.85
CA LEU A 393 -8.82 6.93 -8.61
C LEU A 393 -7.88 6.95 -9.84
N TYR A 394 -6.77 6.21 -9.79
CA TYR A 394 -5.72 6.24 -10.80
C TYR A 394 -5.69 5.00 -11.70
N GLN A 395 -6.61 4.05 -11.52
CA GLN A 395 -6.59 2.76 -12.23
C GLN A 395 -7.90 2.53 -12.96
N ARG A 396 -7.83 2.10 -14.22
CA ARG A 396 -9.01 1.71 -15.01
C ARG A 396 -8.76 0.36 -15.64
N LEU A 397 -9.38 -0.66 -15.07
CA LEU A 397 -9.20 -2.04 -15.52
C LEU A 397 -10.25 -2.42 -16.55
N VAL A 398 -9.84 -3.20 -17.53
CA VAL A 398 -10.71 -3.87 -18.51
C VAL A 398 -10.43 -5.37 -18.50
N GLY A 399 -11.48 -6.18 -18.42
CA GLY A 399 -11.34 -7.63 -18.43
C GLY A 399 -12.63 -8.32 -17.98
N TRP A 400 -12.54 -9.36 -17.15
CA TRP A 400 -13.71 -10.04 -16.60
C TRP A 400 -13.57 -10.29 -15.11
N TRP A 401 -14.72 -10.43 -14.47
CA TRP A 401 -14.82 -10.65 -13.05
C TRP A 401 -16.12 -11.37 -12.70
N ASP A 402 -16.00 -12.59 -12.17
CA ASP A 402 -17.15 -13.44 -11.84
C ASP A 402 -18.07 -12.87 -10.74
N LYS A 403 -17.56 -11.99 -9.88
CA LYS A 403 -18.30 -11.36 -8.77
C LYS A 403 -17.81 -9.93 -8.55
N LEU A 404 -18.44 -8.96 -9.20
CA LEU A 404 -18.23 -7.54 -8.88
C LEU A 404 -18.46 -7.33 -7.37
N ASP A 405 -17.46 -6.79 -6.69
CA ASP A 405 -17.62 -6.37 -5.30
C ASP A 405 -18.41 -5.05 -5.30
N PRO A 406 -19.63 -5.01 -4.71
CA PRO A 406 -20.45 -3.81 -4.70
C PRO A 406 -19.86 -2.67 -3.84
N THR A 407 -18.78 -2.92 -3.09
CA THR A 407 -18.28 -1.97 -2.10
C THR A 407 -17.18 -1.03 -2.60
N PHE A 408 -16.47 -1.37 -3.68
CA PHE A 408 -15.27 -0.60 -4.08
C PHE A 408 -15.11 -0.34 -5.58
N ASP A 409 -15.72 -1.14 -6.47
CA ASP A 409 -15.50 -0.98 -7.90
C ASP A 409 -16.62 -0.19 -8.56
N ALA A 410 -16.33 1.06 -8.89
CA ALA A 410 -17.20 1.83 -9.77
C ALA A 410 -17.15 1.20 -11.17
N LEU A 411 -18.14 0.36 -11.47
CA LEU A 411 -18.35 -0.17 -12.81
C LEU A 411 -18.55 1.01 -13.76
N LEU A 412 -17.73 1.10 -14.80
CA LEU A 412 -17.80 2.16 -15.81
C LEU A 412 -18.72 1.72 -16.96
N PHE A 413 -18.46 0.53 -17.50
CA PHE A 413 -19.32 -0.12 -18.48
C PHE A 413 -19.19 -1.64 -18.40
N SER A 414 -20.20 -2.33 -18.93
CA SER A 414 -20.16 -3.76 -19.21
C SER A 414 -20.46 -4.01 -20.69
N TYR A 415 -19.87 -5.07 -21.24
CA TYR A 415 -20.15 -5.55 -22.59
C TYR A 415 -20.62 -7.00 -22.50
N LYS A 416 -21.81 -7.28 -23.01
CA LYS A 416 -22.39 -8.62 -23.04
C LYS A 416 -23.30 -8.78 -24.24
N GLU A 417 -23.20 -9.93 -24.92
CA GLU A 417 -24.09 -10.31 -26.04
C GLU A 417 -24.18 -9.25 -27.15
N GLY A 418 -23.09 -8.52 -27.41
CA GLY A 418 -23.07 -7.48 -28.45
C GLY A 418 -23.66 -6.13 -28.02
N SER A 419 -24.08 -5.97 -26.77
CA SER A 419 -24.53 -4.70 -26.20
C SER A 419 -23.50 -4.14 -25.22
N VAL A 420 -23.36 -2.82 -25.18
CA VAL A 420 -22.59 -2.09 -24.17
C VAL A 420 -23.56 -1.37 -23.25
N GLU A 421 -23.45 -1.62 -21.94
CA GLU A 421 -24.25 -0.97 -20.91
C GLU A 421 -23.35 -0.10 -20.03
N PHE A 422 -23.69 1.18 -19.88
CA PHE A 422 -22.96 2.12 -19.03
C PHE A 422 -23.60 2.22 -17.64
N SER A 423 -22.78 2.42 -16.61
CA SER A 423 -23.29 2.61 -15.26
C SER A 423 -23.94 4.00 -15.10
N PRO A 424 -25.12 4.10 -14.45
CA PRO A 424 -25.84 5.36 -14.28
C PRO A 424 -25.14 6.36 -13.35
N GLU A 425 -24.18 5.91 -12.54
CA GLU A 425 -23.44 6.78 -11.60
C GLU A 425 -22.29 7.57 -12.28
N TYR A 426 -22.12 7.44 -13.61
CA TYR A 426 -20.99 8.01 -14.35
C TYR A 426 -21.40 9.09 -15.36
N GLU A 427 -22.18 10.09 -14.91
CA GLU A 427 -22.43 11.35 -15.65
C GLU A 427 -21.49 12.50 -15.25
N PHE A 428 -20.45 12.27 -14.42
CA PHE A 428 -19.51 13.30 -13.99
C PHE A 428 -18.18 13.30 -14.78
N ASP A 429 -18.06 14.33 -15.62
CA ASP A 429 -16.87 15.08 -16.06
C ASP A 429 -15.70 14.34 -16.73
N ASP A 430 -15.64 14.42 -18.06
CA ASP A 430 -14.46 14.15 -18.90
C ASP A 430 -13.43 15.32 -18.88
N SER A 431 -13.57 16.30 -17.97
CA SER A 431 -12.67 17.47 -17.90
C SER A 431 -11.38 17.25 -17.11
N ASP A 432 -11.24 16.18 -16.33
CA ASP A 432 -10.05 15.91 -15.50
C ASP A 432 -8.90 15.18 -16.24
N CYS A 433 -8.97 15.02 -17.55
CA CYS A 433 -7.87 14.46 -18.37
C CYS A 433 -7.11 15.51 -19.20
N LEU A 434 -7.38 16.81 -19.00
CA LEU A 434 -6.63 17.91 -19.63
C LEU A 434 -6.25 18.97 -18.59
N SER A 435 -5.31 18.67 -17.71
CA SER A 435 -4.57 19.69 -16.94
C SER A 435 -3.16 19.22 -16.58
#